data_AF-A0A3N0ZD97-F1
#
_entry.id   AF-A0A3N0ZD97-F1
#
_cell.length_a   1.000
_cell.length_b   1.000
_cell.length_c   1.000
_cell.angle_alpha   90.00
_cell.angle_beta   90.00
_cell.angle_gamma   90.00
#
_symmetry.space_group_name_H-M   'P 1'
#
loop_
_entity.id
_entity.type
_entity.pdbx_description
1 polymer ?
#
loop_
_entity_poly.entity_id
_entity_poly.type
_entity_poly.pdbx_seq_one_letter_code
_entity_poly.pdbx_strand_id
1 'polypeptide(L)'
;MIDTTFDYSQHLPGDTEKARAILMIKFLLFSASLVPSAVSGAIAYFEGSFSWLPFALLTLALFLGQSGGDYLYYYFTHFHTDSRDSHTKIFAGWKPLFVGSLLHPKQSLIAGIICLIIDGLIGIYFYLQLGTTVIYLAIAGGLIAVLFTPLMLKGFKEVVIFLTFGPLCILSGVYVLTGEFSMTALYASLPIGFFVTIVAYLKGAKFEVVKEGDTDVVMNLKRNIIYILTALAYLSLIILSLLKLIPPFGLTVIASVMLTYKVIQIIKSNKSKVSDYLNAVIMSLGTLILTGILISISFILSKGNIL
;
A
#
# COMPACT_ATOMS: atom_id res chain seq x y z
N MET A 1 0.20 -25.80 -28.56
CA MET A 1 -0.59 -24.58 -28.83
C MET A 1 -1.25 -24.18 -27.53
N ILE A 2 -0.68 -23.20 -26.83
CA ILE A 2 -1.27 -22.65 -25.61
C ILE A 2 -1.62 -21.21 -25.98
N ASP A 3 -2.89 -20.89 -25.82
CA ASP A 3 -3.52 -19.62 -26.20
C ASP A 3 -2.86 -18.47 -25.43
N THR A 4 -2.05 -17.65 -26.12
CA THR A 4 -1.26 -16.55 -25.54
C THR A 4 -1.95 -15.19 -25.63
N THR A 5 -3.25 -15.16 -25.90
CA THR A 5 -4.03 -13.92 -25.86
C THR A 5 -5.09 -14.03 -24.79
N PHE A 6 -4.86 -13.37 -23.65
CA PHE A 6 -5.97 -13.00 -22.78
C PHE A 6 -6.72 -11.89 -23.53
N ASP A 7 -7.62 -12.30 -24.42
CA ASP A 7 -8.44 -11.42 -25.23
C ASP A 7 -9.50 -10.77 -24.32
N TYR A 8 -9.26 -9.50 -23.97
CA TYR A 8 -10.19 -8.69 -23.18
C TYR A 8 -11.48 -8.36 -23.94
N SER A 9 -11.61 -8.70 -25.24
CA SER A 9 -12.72 -8.26 -26.09
C SER A 9 -13.96 -9.17 -26.09
N GLN A 10 -13.92 -10.33 -25.43
CA GLN A 10 -15.02 -11.33 -25.53
C GLN A 10 -16.00 -11.39 -24.34
N HIS A 11 -16.04 -10.42 -23.43
CA HIS A 11 -16.93 -10.50 -22.26
C HIS A 11 -17.95 -9.37 -22.20
N LEU A 12 -19.17 -9.71 -21.74
CA LEU A 12 -20.34 -8.83 -21.52
C LEU A 12 -19.94 -7.46 -20.93
N PRO A 13 -20.67 -6.37 -21.20
CA PRO A 13 -20.30 -5.00 -20.79
C PRO A 13 -19.95 -4.84 -19.29
N GLY A 14 -20.53 -5.66 -18.40
CA GLY A 14 -20.19 -5.68 -16.97
C GLY A 14 -18.77 -6.19 -16.64
N ASP A 15 -18.16 -6.99 -17.52
CA ASP A 15 -16.79 -7.48 -17.35
C ASP A 15 -15.75 -6.43 -17.76
N THR A 16 -16.12 -5.51 -18.66
CA THR A 16 -15.23 -4.42 -19.10
C THR A 16 -15.03 -3.37 -17.99
N GLU A 17 -16.09 -3.01 -17.26
CA GLU A 17 -16.01 -2.08 -16.13
C GLU A 17 -15.19 -2.67 -14.98
N LYS A 18 -15.46 -3.94 -14.65
CA LYS A 18 -14.69 -4.73 -13.67
C LYS A 18 -13.22 -4.79 -14.03
N ALA A 19 -12.88 -5.13 -15.28
CA ALA A 19 -11.50 -5.18 -15.76
C ALA A 19 -10.80 -3.83 -15.65
N ARG A 20 -11.48 -2.73 -16.02
CA ARG A 20 -10.93 -1.37 -15.88
C ARG A 20 -10.67 -1.02 -14.42
N ALA A 21 -11.59 -1.32 -13.51
CA ALA A 21 -11.41 -1.07 -12.08
C ALA A 21 -10.23 -1.86 -11.50
N ILE A 22 -10.09 -3.15 -11.85
CA ILE A 22 -8.97 -3.99 -11.44
C ILE A 22 -7.64 -3.42 -11.97
N LEU A 23 -7.60 -2.94 -13.21
CA LEU A 23 -6.41 -2.30 -13.78
C LEU A 23 -6.03 -1.02 -13.02
N MET A 24 -7.02 -0.18 -12.69
CA MET A 24 -6.79 1.03 -11.88
C MET A 24 -6.23 0.67 -10.50
N ILE A 25 -6.83 -0.32 -9.82
CA ILE A 25 -6.36 -0.81 -8.52
C ILE A 25 -4.90 -1.29 -8.64
N LYS A 26 -4.54 -2.01 -9.71
CA LYS A 26 -3.16 -2.48 -9.95
C LYS A 26 -2.13 -1.37 -9.95
N PHE A 27 -2.39 -0.29 -10.68
CA PHE A 27 -1.45 0.84 -10.71
C PHE A 27 -1.46 1.63 -9.39
N LEU A 28 -2.66 1.87 -8.84
CA LEU A 28 -2.79 2.65 -7.61
C LEU A 28 -2.22 1.93 -6.38
N LEU A 29 -2.08 0.60 -6.39
CA LEU A 29 -1.47 -0.14 -5.27
C LEU A 29 -0.01 0.24 -4.99
N PHE A 30 0.72 0.76 -5.97
CA PHE A 30 2.08 1.30 -5.74
C PHE A 30 2.06 2.57 -4.89
N SER A 31 0.90 3.16 -4.61
CA SER A 31 0.77 4.18 -3.56
C SER A 31 1.21 3.66 -2.18
N ALA A 32 1.15 2.36 -1.92
CA ALA A 32 1.62 1.76 -0.68
C ALA A 32 3.12 2.01 -0.43
N SER A 33 3.96 2.10 -1.47
CA SER A 33 5.38 2.47 -1.35
C SER A 33 5.64 3.96 -1.63
N LEU A 34 4.92 4.56 -2.59
CA LEU A 34 5.15 5.94 -3.02
C LEU A 34 4.64 6.98 -2.01
N VAL A 35 3.57 6.69 -1.27
CA VAL A 35 3.08 7.60 -0.22
C VAL A 35 4.07 7.65 0.95
N PRO A 36 4.55 6.52 1.51
CA PRO A 36 5.62 6.53 2.49
C PRO A 36 6.88 7.26 2.05
N SER A 37 7.32 7.09 0.79
CA SER A 37 8.50 7.81 0.28
C SER A 37 8.27 9.32 0.28
N ALA A 38 7.13 9.78 -0.25
CA ALA A 38 6.76 11.20 -0.29
C ALA A 38 6.67 11.82 1.12
N VAL A 39 6.03 11.12 2.07
CA VAL A 39 5.94 11.56 3.46
C VAL A 39 7.32 11.62 4.12
N SER A 40 8.18 10.62 3.88
CA SER A 40 9.55 10.61 4.40
C SER A 40 10.38 11.78 3.85
N GLY A 41 10.27 12.05 2.54
CA GLY A 41 10.92 13.20 1.90
C GLY A 41 10.43 14.53 2.45
N ALA A 42 9.12 14.67 2.69
CA ALA A 42 8.54 15.88 3.27
C ALA A 42 9.01 16.12 4.72
N ILE A 43 9.11 15.05 5.53
CA ILE A 43 9.68 15.14 6.89
C ILE A 43 11.16 15.51 6.83
N ALA A 44 11.95 14.86 5.98
CA ALA A 44 13.36 15.21 5.79
C ALA A 44 13.53 16.67 5.31
N TYR A 45 12.61 17.17 4.49
CA TYR A 45 12.61 18.57 4.07
C TYR A 45 12.29 19.50 5.23
N PHE A 46 11.28 19.18 6.03
CA PHE A 46 10.91 19.89 7.25
C PHE A 46 12.08 19.95 8.25
N GLU A 47 12.80 18.84 8.43
CA GLU A 47 14.00 18.73 9.29
C GLU A 47 15.27 19.31 8.65
N GLY A 48 15.19 19.87 7.43
CA GLY A 48 16.31 20.57 6.80
C GLY A 48 17.37 19.67 6.14
N SER A 49 17.14 18.37 6.05
CA SER A 49 18.11 17.37 5.56
C SER A 49 17.80 16.82 4.16
N PHE A 50 16.75 17.32 3.51
CA PHE A 50 16.33 16.80 2.20
C PHE A 50 17.39 17.00 1.11
N SER A 51 17.65 15.92 0.36
CA SER A 51 18.45 15.92 -0.85
C SER A 51 17.79 15.05 -1.92
N TRP A 52 17.82 15.53 -3.17
CA TRP A 52 17.13 14.90 -4.30
C TRP A 52 17.64 13.49 -4.61
N LEU A 53 18.95 13.26 -4.56
CA LEU A 53 19.54 11.96 -4.91
C LEU A 53 19.17 10.88 -3.87
N PRO A 54 19.42 11.06 -2.56
CA PRO A 54 18.91 10.16 -1.52
C PRO A 54 17.39 9.92 -1.62
N PHE A 55 16.60 10.96 -1.85
CA PHE A 55 15.15 10.83 -1.99
C PHE A 55 14.72 9.99 -3.20
N ALA A 56 15.36 10.19 -4.36
CA ALA A 56 15.10 9.41 -5.56
C ALA A 56 15.48 7.93 -5.37
N LEU A 57 16.64 7.68 -4.73
CA LEU A 57 17.10 6.33 -4.41
C LEU A 57 16.17 5.64 -3.40
N LEU A 58 15.74 6.32 -2.34
CA LEU A 58 14.74 5.81 -1.39
C LEU A 58 13.42 5.45 -2.11
N THR A 59 12.93 6.35 -2.96
CA THR A 59 11.68 6.14 -3.70
C THR A 59 11.79 4.92 -4.61
N LEU A 60 12.91 4.78 -5.32
CA LEU A 60 13.19 3.62 -6.16
C LEU A 60 13.30 2.33 -5.34
N ALA A 61 14.01 2.36 -4.20
CA ALA A 61 14.15 1.25 -3.27
C ALA A 61 12.78 0.76 -2.78
N LEU A 62 11.95 1.63 -2.22
CA LEU A 62 10.62 1.26 -1.74
C LEU A 62 9.71 0.70 -2.85
N PHE A 63 9.79 1.27 -4.06
CA PHE A 63 9.06 0.76 -5.23
C PHE A 63 9.54 -0.63 -5.66
N LEU A 64 10.85 -0.86 -5.68
CA LEU A 64 11.46 -2.15 -6.00
C LEU A 64 11.18 -3.19 -4.92
N GLY A 65 11.23 -2.82 -3.65
CA GLY A 65 10.88 -3.67 -2.51
C GLY A 65 9.43 -4.16 -2.60
N GLN A 66 8.48 -3.24 -2.85
CA GLN A 66 7.08 -3.62 -3.10
C GLN A 66 6.94 -4.51 -4.33
N SER A 67 7.55 -4.13 -5.46
CA SER A 67 7.48 -4.91 -6.71
C SER A 67 8.05 -6.32 -6.52
N GLY A 68 9.19 -6.43 -5.86
CA GLY A 68 9.84 -7.70 -5.52
C GLY A 68 8.95 -8.57 -4.64
N GLY A 69 8.37 -7.99 -3.58
CA GLY A 69 7.40 -8.65 -2.73
C GLY A 69 6.18 -9.16 -3.49
N ASP A 70 5.60 -8.35 -4.37
CA ASP A 70 4.44 -8.74 -5.21
C ASP A 70 4.77 -9.93 -6.13
N TYR A 71 5.95 -9.93 -6.76
CA TYR A 71 6.40 -11.04 -7.61
C TYR A 71 6.67 -12.33 -6.83
N LEU A 72 7.33 -12.22 -5.67
CA LEU A 72 7.59 -13.36 -4.80
C LEU A 72 6.29 -13.93 -4.24
N TYR A 73 5.39 -13.08 -3.76
CA TYR A 73 4.10 -13.48 -3.26
C TYR A 73 3.27 -14.20 -4.33
N TYR A 74 3.27 -13.70 -5.57
CA TYR A 74 2.63 -14.38 -6.70
C TYR A 74 3.24 -15.77 -6.96
N TYR A 75 4.57 -15.89 -6.94
CA TYR A 75 5.23 -17.17 -7.16
C TYR A 75 4.94 -18.19 -6.04
N PHE A 76 5.15 -17.78 -4.78
CA PHE A 76 5.05 -18.68 -3.62
C PHE A 76 3.62 -19.07 -3.25
N THR A 77 2.61 -18.35 -3.75
CA THR A 77 1.19 -18.75 -3.70
C THR A 77 0.79 -19.61 -4.90
N HIS A 78 1.76 -20.17 -5.64
CA HIS A 78 1.55 -20.96 -6.85
C HIS A 78 0.73 -20.18 -7.89
N PHE A 79 1.12 -18.93 -8.15
CA PHE A 79 0.44 -18.04 -9.10
C PHE A 79 -0.99 -17.69 -8.65
N HIS A 80 -1.17 -17.43 -7.35
CA HIS A 80 -2.47 -17.17 -6.69
C HIS A 80 -3.48 -18.34 -6.75
N THR A 81 -2.99 -19.58 -6.86
CA THR A 81 -3.87 -20.77 -6.82
C THR A 81 -3.96 -21.42 -5.44
N ASP A 82 -3.13 -21.00 -4.47
CA ASP A 82 -3.26 -21.45 -3.08
C ASP A 82 -4.62 -21.05 -2.49
N SER A 83 -5.35 -22.01 -1.92
CA SER A 83 -6.70 -21.80 -1.38
C SER A 83 -6.75 -20.84 -0.18
N ARG A 84 -5.62 -20.60 0.47
CA ARG A 84 -5.49 -19.66 1.59
C ARG A 84 -5.19 -18.24 1.11
N ASP A 85 -4.84 -18.05 -0.16
CA ASP A 85 -4.55 -16.73 -0.72
C ASP A 85 -5.79 -15.82 -0.66
N SER A 86 -5.52 -14.56 -0.35
CA SER A 86 -6.51 -13.49 -0.37
C SER A 86 -6.92 -13.05 -1.77
N HIS A 87 -6.14 -13.36 -2.82
CA HIS A 87 -6.43 -12.98 -4.21
C HIS A 87 -7.36 -13.97 -4.90
N THR A 88 -8.51 -14.23 -4.28
CA THR A 88 -9.52 -15.14 -4.82
C THR A 88 -10.79 -14.39 -5.18
N LYS A 89 -11.64 -14.99 -6.04
CA LYS A 89 -12.97 -14.47 -6.43
C LYS A 89 -12.91 -13.23 -7.33
N ILE A 90 -13.20 -12.03 -6.82
CA ILE A 90 -13.32 -10.82 -7.67
C ILE A 90 -11.98 -10.41 -8.29
N PHE A 91 -10.87 -10.75 -7.60
CA PHE A 91 -9.50 -10.54 -8.08
C PHE A 91 -8.88 -11.84 -8.63
N ALA A 92 -9.69 -12.86 -8.95
CA ALA A 92 -9.17 -14.05 -9.61
C ALA A 92 -8.45 -13.68 -10.92
N GLY A 93 -7.29 -14.29 -11.16
CA GLY A 93 -6.44 -13.92 -12.29
C GLY A 93 -5.59 -12.67 -12.08
N TRP A 94 -5.56 -12.11 -10.85
CA TRP A 94 -4.59 -11.07 -10.50
C TRP A 94 -3.18 -11.51 -10.86
N LYS A 95 -2.41 -10.58 -11.41
CA LYS A 95 -1.02 -10.77 -11.79
C LYS A 95 -0.25 -9.52 -11.40
N PRO A 96 0.96 -9.65 -10.82
CA PRO A 96 1.85 -8.52 -10.61
C PRO A 96 2.08 -7.71 -11.90
N LEU A 97 2.58 -6.49 -11.74
CA LEU A 97 2.89 -5.63 -12.88
C LEU A 97 3.78 -6.39 -13.90
N PHE A 98 3.53 -6.19 -15.20
CA PHE A 98 4.24 -6.84 -16.31
C PHE A 98 4.12 -8.37 -16.45
N VAL A 99 3.59 -9.11 -15.46
CA VAL A 99 3.34 -10.55 -15.60
C VAL A 99 2.12 -10.79 -16.51
N GLY A 100 2.33 -11.58 -17.56
CA GLY A 100 1.35 -11.87 -18.60
C GLY A 100 1.40 -10.90 -19.80
N SER A 101 2.23 -9.85 -19.75
CA SER A 101 2.51 -8.99 -20.90
C SER A 101 3.97 -9.08 -21.33
N LEU A 102 4.91 -8.71 -20.46
CA LEU A 102 6.35 -8.76 -20.72
C LEU A 102 7.04 -9.95 -20.04
N LEU A 103 6.51 -10.40 -18.90
CA LEU A 103 7.06 -11.49 -18.11
C LEU A 103 6.14 -12.70 -18.14
N HIS A 104 6.71 -13.87 -18.40
CA HIS A 104 6.00 -15.13 -18.23
C HIS A 104 5.79 -15.42 -16.73
N PRO A 105 4.65 -16.01 -16.29
CA PRO A 105 4.41 -16.28 -14.86
C PRO A 105 5.56 -16.96 -14.13
N LYS A 106 6.20 -17.97 -14.75
CA LYS A 106 7.37 -18.67 -14.17
C LYS A 106 8.60 -17.77 -13.93
N GLN A 107 8.69 -16.63 -14.61
CA GLN A 107 9.78 -15.67 -14.46
C GLN A 107 9.57 -14.72 -13.28
N SER A 108 8.40 -14.74 -12.61
CA SER A 108 8.14 -13.83 -11.49
C SER A 108 9.12 -14.02 -10.34
N LEU A 109 9.56 -15.24 -10.04
CA LEU A 109 10.59 -15.48 -9.01
C LEU A 109 11.87 -14.72 -9.31
N ILE A 110 12.38 -14.84 -10.55
CA ILE A 110 13.64 -14.20 -10.97
C ILE A 110 13.46 -12.68 -10.98
N ALA A 111 12.35 -12.18 -11.52
CA ALA A 111 12.04 -10.74 -11.51
C ALA A 111 11.99 -10.18 -10.08
N GLY A 112 11.35 -10.91 -9.16
CA GLY A 112 11.28 -10.54 -7.75
C GLY A 112 12.66 -10.50 -7.09
N ILE A 113 13.49 -11.50 -7.32
CA ILE A 113 14.87 -11.55 -6.82
C ILE A 113 15.70 -10.39 -7.39
N ILE A 114 15.58 -10.08 -8.69
CA ILE A 114 16.30 -8.95 -9.31
C ILE A 114 15.88 -7.63 -8.66
N CYS A 115 14.57 -7.40 -8.45
CA CYS A 115 14.08 -6.21 -7.75
C CYS A 115 14.70 -6.08 -6.36
N LEU A 116 14.72 -7.15 -5.58
CA LEU A 116 15.30 -7.14 -4.22
C LEU A 116 16.82 -7.00 -4.21
N ILE A 117 17.53 -7.51 -5.22
CA ILE A 117 18.98 -7.29 -5.36
C ILE A 117 19.25 -5.80 -5.62
N ILE A 118 18.52 -5.18 -6.54
CA ILE A 118 18.69 -3.75 -6.85
C ILE A 118 18.33 -2.90 -5.63
N ASP A 119 17.25 -3.23 -4.93
CA ASP A 119 16.88 -2.62 -3.64
C ASP A 119 18.00 -2.74 -2.61
N GLY A 120 18.59 -3.94 -2.46
CA GLY A 120 19.74 -4.18 -1.58
C GLY A 120 21.00 -3.39 -1.97
N LEU A 121 21.27 -3.19 -3.26
CA LEU A 121 22.38 -2.35 -3.74
C LEU A 121 22.16 -0.87 -3.36
N ILE A 122 20.91 -0.39 -3.41
CA ILE A 122 20.57 0.95 -2.90
C ILE A 122 20.76 1.00 -1.37
N GLY A 123 20.41 -0.07 -0.66
CA GLY A 123 20.71 -0.22 0.77
C GLY A 123 22.22 -0.13 1.07
N ILE A 124 23.07 -0.73 0.24
CA ILE A 124 24.54 -0.62 0.37
C ILE A 124 25.00 0.83 0.18
N TYR A 125 24.43 1.55 -0.79
CA TYR A 125 24.72 2.99 -0.95
C TYR A 125 24.44 3.78 0.33
N PHE A 126 23.29 3.55 0.99
CA PHE A 126 22.98 4.21 2.26
C PHE A 126 23.87 3.73 3.42
N TYR A 127 24.22 2.44 3.46
CA TYR A 127 25.15 1.91 4.46
C TYR A 127 26.52 2.60 4.39
N LEU A 128 27.04 2.86 3.19
CA LEU A 128 28.32 3.55 3.02
C LEU A 128 28.29 5.00 3.54
N GLN A 129 27.10 5.60 3.68
CA GLN A 129 26.92 6.97 4.18
C GLN A 129 26.60 7.03 5.67
N LEU A 130 25.75 6.12 6.15
CA LEU A 130 25.14 6.18 7.49
C LEU A 130 25.61 5.06 8.43
N GLY A 131 26.40 4.11 7.91
CA GLY A 131 26.98 3.03 8.69
C GLY A 131 25.99 1.94 9.09
N THR A 132 26.32 1.23 10.16
CA THR A 132 25.73 -0.07 10.53
C THR A 132 24.23 -0.04 10.79
N THR A 133 23.65 1.10 11.16
CA THR A 133 22.20 1.21 11.42
C THR A 133 21.37 0.81 10.21
N VAL A 134 21.85 1.13 9.00
CA VAL A 134 21.18 0.74 7.74
C VAL A 134 21.10 -0.77 7.59
N ILE A 135 22.09 -1.53 8.10
CA ILE A 135 22.07 -2.99 8.06
C ILE A 135 20.91 -3.53 8.89
N TYR A 136 20.64 -2.97 10.07
CA TYR A 136 19.51 -3.43 10.89
C TYR A 136 18.16 -3.16 10.21
N LEU A 137 18.02 -2.01 9.55
CA LEU A 137 16.83 -1.69 8.76
C LEU A 137 16.68 -2.62 7.54
N ALA A 138 17.79 -2.92 6.84
CA ALA A 138 17.80 -3.84 5.72
C ALA A 138 17.47 -5.29 6.15
N ILE A 139 17.98 -5.73 7.31
CA ILE A 139 17.62 -7.04 7.88
C ILE A 139 16.13 -7.07 8.22
N ALA A 140 15.57 -6.03 8.84
CA ALA A 140 14.15 -5.96 9.14
C ALA A 140 13.29 -6.03 7.86
N GLY A 141 13.63 -5.25 6.83
CA GLY A 141 12.97 -5.29 5.53
C GLY A 141 13.08 -6.64 4.83
N GLY A 142 14.28 -7.23 4.81
CA GLY A 142 14.53 -8.55 4.23
C GLY A 142 13.79 -9.67 4.96
N LEU A 143 13.71 -9.62 6.29
CA LEU A 143 12.90 -10.54 7.08
C LEU A 143 11.42 -10.42 6.73
N ILE A 144 10.90 -9.19 6.58
CA ILE A 144 9.53 -8.99 6.09
C ILE A 144 9.39 -9.60 4.69
N ALA A 145 10.29 -9.33 3.74
CA ALA A 145 10.19 -9.86 2.38
C ALA A 145 10.13 -11.40 2.35
N VAL A 146 10.94 -12.09 3.17
CA VAL A 146 10.96 -13.56 3.27
C VAL A 146 9.72 -14.09 3.99
N LEU A 147 9.33 -13.46 5.10
CA LEU A 147 8.22 -13.92 5.94
C LEU A 147 6.85 -13.44 5.45
N PHE A 148 6.81 -12.55 4.46
CA PHE A 148 5.59 -11.94 3.96
C PHE A 148 4.57 -13.00 3.55
N THR A 149 4.93 -13.86 2.59
CA THR A 149 4.03 -14.93 2.11
C THR A 149 3.54 -15.87 3.21
N PRO A 150 4.41 -16.48 4.04
CA PRO A 150 3.92 -17.38 5.09
C PRO A 150 3.04 -16.67 6.14
N LEU A 151 3.30 -15.40 6.46
CA LEU A 151 2.46 -14.62 7.38
C LEU A 151 1.10 -14.28 6.75
N MET A 152 1.09 -13.90 5.47
CA MET A 152 -0.15 -13.65 4.72
C MET A 152 -1.03 -14.90 4.68
N LEU A 153 -0.46 -16.07 4.39
CA LEU A 153 -1.18 -17.35 4.36
C LEU A 153 -1.69 -17.81 5.74
N LYS A 154 -1.06 -17.34 6.83
CA LYS A 154 -1.53 -17.55 8.22
C LYS A 154 -2.59 -16.54 8.66
N GLY A 155 -2.91 -15.55 7.84
CA GLY A 155 -3.93 -14.53 8.13
C GLY A 155 -3.43 -13.33 8.93
N PHE A 156 -2.11 -13.06 8.97
CA PHE A 156 -1.53 -11.88 9.61
C PHE A 156 -1.42 -10.67 8.68
N LYS A 157 -2.19 -10.64 7.59
CA LYS A 157 -2.03 -9.67 6.51
C LYS A 157 -2.13 -8.22 6.99
N GLU A 158 -3.07 -7.91 7.86
CA GLU A 158 -3.33 -6.53 8.30
C GLU A 158 -2.15 -5.99 9.10
N VAL A 159 -1.62 -6.81 10.02
CA VAL A 159 -0.48 -6.44 10.87
C VAL A 159 0.79 -6.28 10.04
N VAL A 160 1.04 -7.21 9.11
CA VAL A 160 2.23 -7.15 8.25
C VAL A 160 2.19 -5.93 7.35
N ILE A 161 1.05 -5.63 6.72
CA ILE A 161 0.88 -4.45 5.87
C ILE A 161 1.05 -3.15 6.68
N PHE A 162 0.41 -3.07 7.86
CA PHE A 162 0.52 -1.92 8.75
C PHE A 162 1.98 -1.64 9.11
N LEU A 163 2.71 -2.66 9.57
CA LEU A 163 4.09 -2.52 10.00
C LEU A 163 5.02 -2.19 8.84
N THR A 164 4.84 -2.84 7.70
CA THR A 164 5.70 -2.67 6.52
C THR A 164 5.55 -1.27 5.94
N PHE A 165 4.33 -0.92 5.50
CA PHE A 165 4.09 0.31 4.74
C PHE A 165 3.78 1.53 5.62
N GLY A 166 3.57 1.33 6.92
CA GLY A 166 3.50 2.40 7.91
C GLY A 166 4.86 2.63 8.56
N PRO A 167 5.09 2.18 9.82
CA PRO A 167 6.30 2.49 10.57
C PRO A 167 7.60 2.12 9.86
N LEU A 168 7.73 0.93 9.29
CA LEU A 168 9.01 0.48 8.74
C LEU A 168 9.44 1.36 7.55
N CYS A 169 8.60 1.50 6.51
CA CYS A 169 8.92 2.33 5.35
C CYS A 169 9.18 3.79 5.72
N ILE A 170 8.38 4.39 6.61
CA ILE A 170 8.49 5.82 6.93
C ILE A 170 9.66 6.10 7.88
N LEU A 171 9.86 5.29 8.92
CA LEU A 171 11.00 5.47 9.84
C LEU A 171 12.32 5.21 9.15
N SER A 172 12.42 4.10 8.41
CA SER A 172 13.65 3.81 7.65
C SER A 172 13.87 4.86 6.56
N GLY A 173 12.80 5.29 5.88
CA GLY A 173 12.84 6.33 4.87
C GLY A 173 13.38 7.64 5.41
N VAL A 174 12.85 8.14 6.52
CA VAL A 174 13.36 9.36 7.16
C VAL A 174 14.80 9.14 7.63
N TYR A 175 15.10 8.02 8.30
CA TYR A 175 16.46 7.72 8.75
C TYR A 175 17.49 7.76 7.61
N VAL A 176 17.19 7.17 6.45
CA VAL A 176 18.16 7.17 5.34
C VAL A 176 18.30 8.53 4.64
N LEU A 177 17.35 9.45 4.85
CA LEU A 177 17.40 10.81 4.33
C LEU A 177 18.06 11.79 5.30
N THR A 178 17.93 11.58 6.61
CA THR A 178 18.37 12.54 7.64
C THR A 178 19.55 12.05 8.46
N GLY A 179 19.78 10.74 8.51
CA GLY A 179 20.77 10.10 9.38
C GLY A 179 20.30 9.89 10.83
N GLU A 180 19.09 10.33 11.18
CA GLU A 180 18.56 10.28 12.55
C GLU A 180 17.18 9.64 12.62
N PHE A 181 16.89 8.97 13.75
CA PHE A 181 15.56 8.44 13.99
C PHE A 181 14.62 9.56 14.45
N SER A 182 13.56 9.78 13.67
CA SER A 182 12.58 10.83 13.94
C SER A 182 11.32 10.27 14.61
N MET A 183 10.99 10.77 15.80
CA MET A 183 9.70 10.49 16.45
C MET A 183 8.53 11.04 15.63
N THR A 184 8.76 12.16 14.95
CA THR A 184 7.79 12.73 14.00
C THR A 184 7.50 11.76 12.86
N ALA A 185 8.50 11.03 12.37
CA ALA A 185 8.31 9.95 11.40
C ALA A 185 7.51 8.77 11.98
N LEU A 186 7.76 8.36 13.22
CA LEU A 186 6.94 7.34 13.89
C LEU A 186 5.47 7.76 13.96
N TYR A 187 5.21 8.99 14.42
CA TYR A 187 3.84 9.50 14.56
C TYR A 187 3.13 9.66 13.21
N ALA A 188 3.81 10.25 12.21
CA ALA A 188 3.25 10.40 10.86
C ALA A 188 2.96 9.05 10.19
N SER A 189 3.68 7.99 10.58
CA SER A 189 3.47 6.66 10.02
C SER A 189 2.18 5.96 10.46
N LEU A 190 1.63 6.31 11.63
CA LEU A 190 0.42 5.68 12.16
C LEU A 190 -0.80 5.85 11.25
N PRO A 191 -1.22 7.08 10.89
CA PRO A 191 -2.38 7.25 10.03
C PRO A 191 -2.18 6.65 8.63
N ILE A 192 -0.98 6.77 8.06
CA ILE A 192 -0.62 6.15 6.78
C ILE A 192 -0.74 4.62 6.87
N GLY A 193 -0.18 4.04 7.93
CA GLY A 193 -0.26 2.61 8.23
C GLY A 193 -1.69 2.12 8.33
N PHE A 194 -2.59 2.85 8.99
CA PHE A 194 -4.00 2.48 9.06
C PHE A 194 -4.69 2.57 7.69
N PHE A 195 -4.47 3.63 6.90
CA PHE A 195 -5.08 3.77 5.58
C PHE A 195 -4.62 2.70 4.59
N VAL A 196 -3.32 2.39 4.53
CA VAL A 196 -2.83 1.30 3.65
C VAL A 196 -3.33 -0.07 4.12
N THR A 197 -3.53 -0.26 5.43
CA THR A 197 -4.14 -1.49 5.97
C THR A 197 -5.60 -1.63 5.56
N ILE A 198 -6.37 -0.53 5.51
CA ILE A 198 -7.76 -0.55 4.99
C ILE A 198 -7.78 -0.99 3.52
N VAL A 199 -6.87 -0.46 2.71
CA VAL A 199 -6.72 -0.86 1.29
C VAL A 199 -6.46 -2.36 1.18
N ALA A 200 -5.45 -2.86 1.89
CA ALA A 200 -5.09 -4.28 1.86
C ALA A 200 -6.22 -5.17 2.41
N TYR A 201 -6.92 -4.69 3.43
CA TYR A 201 -8.06 -5.39 4.00
C TYR A 201 -9.17 -5.55 2.95
N LEU A 202 -9.59 -4.46 2.31
CA LEU A 202 -10.62 -4.46 1.26
C LEU A 202 -10.20 -5.33 0.08
N LYS A 203 -8.97 -5.21 -0.41
CA LYS A 203 -8.50 -6.02 -1.53
C LYS A 203 -8.50 -7.53 -1.21
N GLY A 204 -8.10 -7.89 0.00
CA GLY A 204 -7.92 -9.28 0.41
C GLY A 204 -9.02 -9.83 1.34
N ALA A 205 -10.16 -9.17 1.45
CA ALA A 205 -11.20 -9.54 2.40
C ALA A 205 -11.83 -10.89 2.04
N LYS A 206 -12.16 -11.68 3.06
CA LYS A 206 -12.97 -12.89 2.88
C LYS A 206 -14.44 -12.47 2.88
N PHE A 207 -15.10 -12.67 1.75
CA PHE A 207 -16.53 -12.43 1.54
C PHE A 207 -17.07 -13.46 0.54
N GLU A 208 -18.39 -13.57 0.42
CA GLU A 208 -19.07 -14.39 -0.59
C GLU A 208 -19.48 -13.54 -1.79
N VAL A 209 -19.48 -14.15 -2.98
CA VAL A 209 -20.01 -13.54 -4.21
C VAL A 209 -21.17 -14.40 -4.67
N VAL A 210 -22.37 -13.82 -4.70
CA VAL A 210 -23.60 -14.51 -5.11
C VAL A 210 -24.21 -13.76 -6.30
N LYS A 211 -24.72 -14.51 -7.28
CA LYS A 211 -25.49 -13.96 -8.38
C LYS A 211 -26.91 -13.64 -7.93
N GLU A 212 -27.29 -12.37 -8.01
CA GLU A 212 -28.67 -11.91 -7.85
C GLU A 212 -29.13 -11.34 -9.20
N GLY A 213 -29.93 -12.12 -9.93
CA GLY A 213 -30.28 -11.82 -11.32
C GLY A 213 -29.01 -11.80 -12.21
N ASP A 214 -28.85 -10.71 -12.95
CA ASP A 214 -27.68 -10.47 -13.83
C ASP A 214 -26.51 -9.79 -13.09
N THR A 215 -26.57 -9.63 -11.77
CA THR A 215 -25.56 -8.91 -10.99
C THR A 215 -24.85 -9.79 -9.96
N ASP A 216 -23.53 -9.67 -9.90
CA ASP A 216 -22.72 -10.26 -8.84
C ASP A 216 -22.69 -9.34 -7.61
N VAL A 217 -22.97 -9.92 -6.44
CA VAL A 217 -23.11 -9.21 -5.17
C VAL A 217 -22.15 -9.77 -4.12
N VAL A 218 -21.42 -8.88 -3.44
CA VAL A 218 -20.56 -9.16 -2.29
C VAL A 218 -21.39 -9.22 -1.00
N MET A 219 -21.24 -10.30 -0.24
CA MET A 219 -21.90 -10.54 1.05
C MET A 219 -20.93 -11.04 2.13
N ASN A 220 -21.35 -11.01 3.40
CA ASN A 220 -20.58 -11.53 4.54
C ASN A 220 -19.20 -10.86 4.77
N LEU A 221 -19.03 -9.62 4.32
CA LEU A 221 -17.84 -8.82 4.61
C LEU A 221 -17.77 -8.47 6.11
N LYS A 222 -16.66 -8.81 6.78
CA LYS A 222 -16.38 -8.40 8.16
C LYS A 222 -16.06 -6.90 8.24
N ARG A 223 -17.08 -6.05 8.38
CA ARG A 223 -16.95 -4.57 8.35
C ARG A 223 -16.31 -3.96 9.58
N ASN A 224 -16.44 -4.61 10.74
CA ASN A 224 -15.94 -4.07 12.00
C ASN A 224 -14.45 -3.75 11.93
N ILE A 225 -13.66 -4.54 11.19
CA ILE A 225 -12.23 -4.29 11.00
C ILE A 225 -12.02 -2.96 10.25
N ILE A 226 -12.82 -2.69 9.20
CA ILE A 226 -12.74 -1.42 8.46
C ILE A 226 -13.13 -0.26 9.37
N TYR A 227 -14.21 -0.39 10.14
CA TYR A 227 -14.64 0.66 11.07
C TYR A 227 -13.58 0.96 12.14
N ILE A 228 -12.96 -0.07 12.72
CA ILE A 228 -11.89 0.07 13.72
C ILE A 228 -10.68 0.74 13.08
N LEU A 229 -10.21 0.27 11.92
CA LEU A 229 -9.06 0.87 11.23
C LEU A 229 -9.33 2.31 10.82
N THR A 230 -10.53 2.63 10.31
CA THR A 230 -10.94 3.99 9.98
C THR A 230 -10.95 4.87 11.23
N ALA A 231 -11.51 4.40 12.34
CA ALA A 231 -11.51 5.14 13.60
C ALA A 231 -10.08 5.39 14.08
N LEU A 232 -9.21 4.38 14.07
CA LEU A 232 -7.80 4.53 14.46
C LEU A 232 -7.03 5.48 13.53
N ALA A 233 -7.28 5.44 12.22
CA ALA A 233 -6.68 6.36 11.26
C ALA A 233 -7.02 7.82 11.59
N TYR A 234 -8.31 8.13 11.78
CA TYR A 234 -8.72 9.50 12.07
C TYR A 234 -8.39 9.94 13.51
N LEU A 235 -8.53 9.06 14.50
CA LEU A 235 -8.13 9.37 15.87
C LEU A 235 -6.63 9.65 15.94
N SER A 236 -5.79 8.86 15.26
CA SER A 236 -4.36 9.14 15.20
C SER A 236 -4.08 10.50 14.55
N LEU A 237 -4.70 10.83 13.41
CA LEU A 237 -4.56 12.16 12.79
C LEU A 237 -4.97 13.29 13.74
N ILE A 238 -6.13 13.18 14.37
CA ILE A 238 -6.69 14.22 15.23
C ILE A 238 -5.83 14.39 16.47
N ILE A 239 -5.54 13.31 17.20
CA ILE A 239 -4.78 13.36 18.46
C ILE A 239 -3.38 13.90 18.20
N LEU A 240 -2.67 13.39 17.20
CA LEU A 240 -1.30 13.82 16.92
C LEU A 240 -1.25 15.28 16.45
N SER A 241 -2.25 15.74 15.69
CA SER A 241 -2.40 17.14 15.30
C SER A 241 -2.72 18.06 16.48
N LEU A 242 -3.58 17.62 17.41
CA LEU A 242 -3.94 18.40 18.62
C LEU A 242 -2.75 18.52 19.58
N LEU A 243 -1.98 17.44 19.72
CA LEU A 243 -0.76 17.40 20.54
C LEU A 243 0.43 18.10 19.87
N LYS A 244 0.28 18.63 18.64
CA LYS A 244 1.34 19.28 17.86
C LYS A 244 2.58 18.38 17.65
N LEU A 245 2.40 17.05 17.68
CA LEU A 245 3.46 16.08 17.41
C LEU A 245 3.79 15.99 15.91
N ILE A 246 2.84 16.42 15.09
CA ILE A 246 2.93 16.56 13.64
C ILE A 246 2.24 17.87 13.23
N PRO A 247 2.62 18.49 12.11
CA PRO A 247 2.00 19.71 11.61
C PRO A 247 0.47 19.67 11.58
N PRO A 248 -0.22 20.78 11.87
CA PRO A 248 -1.68 20.78 11.95
C PRO A 248 -2.31 20.39 10.60
N PHE A 249 -3.22 19.41 10.65
CA PHE A 249 -3.78 18.74 9.48
C PHE A 249 -5.24 19.12 9.19
N GLY A 250 -5.62 20.37 9.47
CA GLY A 250 -7.02 20.81 9.40
C GLY A 250 -7.70 20.55 8.04
N LEU A 251 -7.00 20.80 6.93
CA LEU A 251 -7.50 20.53 5.57
C LEU A 251 -7.38 19.05 5.16
N THR A 252 -6.38 18.36 5.71
CA THR A 252 -6.06 16.95 5.47
C THR A 252 -7.19 16.03 5.90
N VAL A 253 -7.77 16.30 7.07
CA VAL A 253 -8.86 15.50 7.63
C VAL A 253 -10.14 15.69 6.82
N ILE A 254 -10.51 16.93 6.50
CA ILE A 254 -11.79 17.21 5.81
C ILE A 254 -11.84 16.56 4.43
N ALA A 255 -10.76 16.66 3.64
CA ALA A 255 -10.72 16.14 2.28
C ALA A 255 -10.71 14.59 2.23
N SER A 256 -9.94 13.94 3.12
CA SER A 256 -9.87 12.48 3.20
C SER A 256 -11.15 11.84 3.76
N VAL A 257 -11.86 12.55 4.66
CA VAL A 257 -13.15 12.11 5.22
C VAL A 257 -14.20 11.96 4.12
N MET A 258 -14.24 12.82 3.11
CA MET A 258 -15.23 12.72 2.03
C MET A 258 -15.13 11.39 1.26
N LEU A 259 -13.92 10.98 0.90
CA LEU A 259 -13.69 9.70 0.21
C LEU A 259 -13.95 8.52 1.13
N THR A 260 -13.49 8.61 2.38
CA THR A 260 -13.69 7.53 3.36
C THR A 260 -15.16 7.33 3.69
N TYR A 261 -15.93 8.41 3.80
CA TYR A 261 -17.37 8.33 4.00
C TYR A 261 -18.07 7.54 2.87
N LYS A 262 -17.69 7.78 1.61
CA LYS A 262 -18.22 7.00 0.47
C LYS A 262 -17.85 5.52 0.57
N VAL A 263 -16.62 5.19 0.97
CA VAL A 263 -16.20 3.79 1.24
C VAL A 263 -17.11 3.19 2.32
N ILE A 264 -17.31 3.88 3.43
CA ILE A 264 -18.16 3.42 4.54
C ILE A 264 -19.61 3.21 4.09
N GLN A 265 -20.17 4.12 3.27
CA GLN A 265 -21.53 3.98 2.74
C GLN A 265 -21.68 2.72 1.88
N ILE A 266 -20.72 2.46 0.99
CA ILE A 266 -20.75 1.28 0.10
C ILE A 266 -20.70 -0.02 0.91
N ILE A 267 -19.81 -0.10 1.90
CA ILE A 267 -19.63 -1.33 2.69
C ILE A 267 -20.66 -1.50 3.80
N LYS A 268 -21.40 -0.45 4.18
CA LYS A 268 -22.42 -0.50 5.25
C LYS A 268 -23.61 -1.37 4.84
N SER A 269 -23.93 -1.44 3.55
CA SER A 269 -24.99 -2.32 3.04
C SER A 269 -24.60 -3.79 3.18
N ASN A 270 -25.49 -4.65 3.70
CA ASN A 270 -25.30 -6.11 3.78
C ASN A 270 -24.99 -6.78 2.44
N LYS A 271 -25.35 -6.10 1.35
CA LYS A 271 -25.13 -6.49 -0.03
C LYS A 271 -24.54 -5.32 -0.80
N SER A 272 -23.41 -5.51 -1.45
CA SER A 272 -22.80 -4.50 -2.31
C SER A 272 -22.55 -5.10 -3.68
N LYS A 273 -22.92 -4.41 -4.77
CA LYS A 273 -22.55 -4.89 -6.12
C LYS A 273 -21.03 -4.98 -6.21
N VAL A 274 -20.52 -5.94 -7.00
CA VAL A 274 -19.06 -6.08 -7.19
C VAL A 274 -18.45 -4.80 -7.76
N SER A 275 -19.13 -4.09 -8.66
CA SER A 275 -18.67 -2.79 -9.19
C SER A 275 -18.53 -1.74 -8.09
N ASP A 276 -19.54 -1.59 -7.23
CA ASP A 276 -19.50 -0.68 -6.08
C ASP A 276 -18.37 -1.05 -5.11
N TYR A 277 -18.18 -2.34 -4.85
CA TYR A 277 -17.10 -2.82 -4.00
C TYR A 277 -15.71 -2.48 -4.56
N LEU A 278 -15.48 -2.69 -5.86
CA LEU A 278 -14.24 -2.29 -6.52
C LEU A 278 -14.02 -0.78 -6.47
N ASN A 279 -15.10 0.00 -6.64
CA ASN A 279 -15.06 1.46 -6.44
C ASN A 279 -14.67 1.82 -5.00
N ALA A 280 -15.15 1.09 -3.98
CA ALA A 280 -14.71 1.30 -2.60
C ALA A 280 -13.21 1.00 -2.41
N VAL A 281 -12.65 -0.01 -3.09
CA VAL A 281 -11.19 -0.25 -3.09
C VAL A 281 -10.45 0.93 -3.72
N ILE A 282 -10.89 1.41 -4.88
CA ILE A 282 -10.29 2.57 -5.56
C ILE A 282 -10.38 3.83 -4.68
N MET A 283 -11.53 4.09 -4.05
CA MET A 283 -11.69 5.22 -3.15
C MET A 283 -10.81 5.10 -1.91
N SER A 284 -10.59 3.89 -1.37
CA SER A 284 -9.66 3.69 -0.24
C SER A 284 -8.20 3.99 -0.63
N LEU A 285 -7.80 3.63 -1.85
CA LEU A 285 -6.50 4.01 -2.42
C LEU A 285 -6.41 5.54 -2.62
N GLY A 286 -7.49 6.15 -3.11
CA GLY A 286 -7.62 7.60 -3.22
C GLY A 286 -7.48 8.29 -1.85
N THR A 287 -8.08 7.75 -0.79
CA THR A 287 -7.91 8.24 0.58
C THR A 287 -6.44 8.16 1.02
N LEU A 288 -5.76 7.02 0.81
CA LEU A 288 -4.34 6.87 1.15
C LEU A 288 -3.47 7.91 0.44
N ILE A 289 -3.64 8.06 -0.88
CA ILE A 289 -2.89 9.00 -1.71
C ILE A 289 -3.17 10.45 -1.26
N LEU A 290 -4.45 10.82 -1.15
CA LEU A 290 -4.85 12.17 -0.78
C LEU A 290 -4.34 12.55 0.61
N THR A 291 -4.49 11.65 1.59
CA THR A 291 -3.95 11.87 2.94
C THR A 291 -2.43 11.99 2.91
N GLY A 292 -1.72 11.12 2.20
CA GLY A 292 -0.27 11.17 2.04
C GLY A 292 0.24 12.48 1.45
N ILE A 293 -0.40 12.96 0.38
CA ILE A 293 -0.09 14.24 -0.26
C ILE A 293 -0.33 15.40 0.71
N LEU A 294 -1.50 15.43 1.34
CA LEU A 294 -1.85 16.52 2.25
C LEU A 294 -0.97 16.52 3.51
N ILE A 295 -0.55 15.35 4.00
CA ILE A 295 0.42 15.24 5.09
C ILE A 295 1.76 15.84 4.64
N SER A 296 2.25 15.42 3.47
CA SER A 296 3.51 15.89 2.90
C SER A 296 3.51 17.40 2.70
N ILE A 297 2.43 17.97 2.16
CA ILE A 297 2.26 19.42 1.97
C ILE A 297 2.30 20.14 3.32
N SER A 298 1.63 19.63 4.36
CA SER A 298 1.64 20.29 5.68
C SER A 298 3.05 20.36 6.28
N PHE A 299 3.86 19.31 6.13
CA PHE A 299 5.28 19.33 6.53
C PHE A 299 6.08 20.37 5.75
N ILE A 300 5.91 20.42 4.43
CA ILE A 300 6.61 21.38 3.57
C ILE A 300 6.24 22.83 3.93
N LEU A 301 4.96 23.11 4.16
CA LEU A 301 4.48 24.46 4.50
C LEU A 301 4.86 24.87 5.92
N SER A 302 4.87 23.92 6.86
CA SER A 302 5.18 24.21 8.27
C SER A 302 6.64 24.59 8.50
N LYS A 303 7.56 24.27 7.57
CA LYS A 303 8.95 24.75 7.60
C LYS A 303 9.03 26.29 7.60
N GLY A 304 8.07 26.97 6.97
CA GLY A 304 8.03 28.44 6.89
C GLY A 304 7.38 29.13 8.10
N ASN A 305 6.68 28.37 8.97
CA ASN A 305 5.96 28.92 10.13
C ASN A 305 6.74 28.74 11.46
N ILE A 306 8.00 28.31 11.38
CA ILE A 306 8.94 28.28 12.51
C ILE A 306 9.86 29.50 12.39
N LEU A 307 9.29 30.69 12.62
CA LEU A 307 9.99 31.94 12.96
C LEU A 307 9.14 32.70 13.97
#